data_AF-A0ABC9WNB8-F1
#
_entry.id   AF-A0ABC9WNB8-F1
#
_cell.length_a   1.000
_cell.length_b   1.000
_cell.length_c   1.000
_cell.angle_alpha   90.00
_cell.angle_beta   90.00
_cell.angle_gamma   90.00
#
_symmetry.space_group_name_H-M   'P 1'
#
loop_
_entity.id
_entity.type
_entity.pdbx_description
1 polymer ?
#
loop_
_entity_poly.entity_id
_entity_poly.type
_entity_poly.pdbx_seq_one_letter_code
_entity_poly.pdbx_strand_id
1 'polypeptide(L)'
;MTSCSARSSAWGWMKSRLSLWVRIKGRPGTGDTIVGVCYRPPDQEDRADEALYRQVGAASCSQALVLIGDFNYPNICWRDNTVGHKQSRRFLECIDDNFLLQVTEEPTRRGATLDLILTNKEGLVRNVKLRGNLGCSDHEMVEFRILRAVRRALSKLPTLDFRRADFGLFRDLLGRVPWDKALEGRGAQESCLVFKGHLLQAQERCIPTEKKSGKNTRRPAWMNKELPDKLKQKDEAYRG
;
A
#
# COMPACT_ATOMS: atom_id res chain seq x y z
N MET A 1 21.54 -21.84 0.87
CA MET A 1 21.73 -20.57 1.60
C MET A 1 22.50 -19.62 0.71
N THR A 2 21.84 -18.60 0.14
CA THR A 2 22.53 -17.58 -0.67
C THR A 2 22.57 -16.29 0.13
N SER A 3 23.77 -15.97 0.62
CA SER A 3 24.11 -14.69 1.26
C SER A 3 23.82 -13.55 0.30
N CYS A 4 23.03 -12.56 0.74
CA CYS A 4 22.73 -11.37 -0.02
C CYS A 4 23.52 -10.20 0.58
N SER A 5 24.47 -9.67 -0.18
CA SER A 5 25.24 -8.47 0.19
C SER A 5 24.30 -7.27 0.23
N ALA A 6 24.01 -6.77 1.44
CA ALA A 6 23.35 -5.49 1.64
C ALA A 6 24.38 -4.37 1.41
N ARG A 7 24.45 -3.82 0.19
CA ARG A 7 25.13 -2.54 -0.02
C ARG A 7 24.21 -1.42 0.45
N SER A 8 24.45 -0.94 1.67
CA SER A 8 23.93 0.31 2.18
C SER A 8 24.34 1.44 1.23
N SER A 9 23.39 1.91 0.43
CA SER A 9 23.44 3.27 -0.09
C SER A 9 22.35 4.03 0.65
N ALA A 10 22.68 4.43 1.87
CA ALA A 10 21.82 5.31 2.66
C ALA A 10 21.65 6.61 1.87
N TRP A 11 20.40 7.00 1.64
CA TRP A 11 20.11 8.35 1.19
C TRP A 11 20.55 9.28 2.32
N GLY A 12 21.59 10.07 2.09
CA GLY A 12 22.09 11.06 3.06
C GLY A 12 21.06 12.14 3.45
N TRP A 13 19.88 12.15 2.80
CA TRP A 13 18.85 13.16 2.94
C TRP A 13 17.65 12.77 3.82
N MET A 14 17.56 11.52 4.30
CA MET A 14 16.40 11.03 5.08
C MET A 14 16.79 10.33 6.39
N LYS A 15 17.99 10.56 6.92
CA LYS A 15 18.32 10.09 8.26
C LYS A 15 17.84 11.13 9.28
N SER A 16 16.95 10.73 10.18
CA SER A 16 16.63 11.53 11.36
C SER A 16 17.18 10.81 12.61
N ARG A 17 17.12 11.46 13.78
CA ARG A 17 17.48 10.83 15.06
C ARG A 17 16.60 9.59 15.36
N LEU A 18 15.41 9.55 14.79
CA LEU A 18 14.32 8.64 15.15
C LEU A 18 13.86 7.76 13.98
N SER A 19 14.50 7.87 12.82
CA SER A 19 14.18 7.07 11.65
C SER A 19 15.42 6.72 10.83
N LEU A 20 15.46 5.48 10.36
CA LEU A 20 16.49 4.95 9.47
C LEU A 20 15.81 4.38 8.23
N TRP A 21 16.29 4.80 7.06
CA TRP A 21 15.76 4.35 5.78
C TRP A 21 16.85 3.66 4.96
N VAL A 22 16.53 2.47 4.46
CA VAL A 22 17.42 1.65 3.66
C VAL A 22 16.74 1.26 2.36
N ARG A 23 17.50 1.29 1.28
CA ARG A 23 17.07 0.77 -0.01
C ARG A 23 17.64 -0.62 -0.23
N ILE A 24 16.76 -1.61 -0.35
CA ILE A 24 17.10 -2.96 -0.75
C ILE A 24 16.96 -3.06 -2.26
N LYS A 25 18.08 -3.20 -2.97
CA LYS A 25 18.08 -3.28 -4.43
C LYS A 25 17.36 -4.54 -4.92
N GLY A 26 16.51 -4.37 -5.92
CA GLY A 26 15.85 -5.45 -6.63
C GLY A 26 16.80 -6.24 -7.53
N ARG A 27 16.31 -7.35 -8.09
CA ARG A 27 16.90 -7.88 -9.32
C ARG A 27 16.52 -6.96 -10.49
N PRO A 28 17.24 -7.01 -11.62
CA PRO A 28 16.85 -6.28 -12.82
C PRO A 28 15.38 -6.57 -13.17
N GLY A 29 14.57 -5.50 -13.26
CA GLY A 29 13.14 -5.57 -13.61
C GLY A 29 12.16 -5.83 -12.46
N THR A 30 12.62 -5.99 -11.20
CA THR A 30 11.72 -6.23 -10.06
C THR A 30 11.42 -5.00 -9.21
N GLY A 31 12.17 -3.90 -9.42
CA GLY A 31 12.09 -2.71 -8.59
C GLY A 31 12.85 -2.84 -7.27
N ASP A 32 13.23 -1.69 -6.71
CA ASP A 32 13.83 -1.61 -5.38
C ASP A 32 12.74 -1.61 -4.31
N THR A 33 13.09 -2.05 -3.10
CA THR A 33 12.23 -1.97 -1.92
C THR A 33 12.84 -0.99 -0.92
N ILE A 34 12.07 0.00 -0.51
CA ILE A 34 12.44 0.90 0.58
C ILE A 34 11.98 0.26 1.89
N VAL A 35 12.89 0.19 2.85
CA VAL A 35 12.61 -0.25 4.22
C VAL A 35 12.92 0.89 5.16
N GLY A 36 11.91 1.37 5.89
CA GLY A 36 12.04 2.36 6.95
C GLY A 36 11.90 1.69 8.31
N VAL A 37 12.76 2.06 9.26
CA VAL A 37 12.59 1.75 10.68
C VAL A 37 12.39 3.07 11.41
N CYS A 38 11.32 3.19 12.21
CA CYS A 38 11.00 4.40 12.95
C CYS A 38 10.77 4.11 14.44
N TYR A 39 11.12 5.06 15.28
CA TYR A 39 10.70 5.12 16.67
C TYR A 39 10.09 6.49 16.93
N ARG A 40 8.80 6.55 17.26
CA ARG A 40 8.13 7.79 17.66
C ARG A 40 7.93 7.77 19.18
N PRO A 41 8.57 8.65 19.96
CA PRO A 41 8.32 8.80 21.38
C PRO A 41 6.84 9.13 21.68
N PRO A 42 6.30 8.69 22.82
CA PRO A 42 4.90 8.93 23.19
C PRO A 42 4.54 10.42 23.32
N ASP A 43 5.49 11.23 23.79
CA ASP A 43 5.39 12.67 24.05
C ASP A 43 5.97 13.54 22.92
N GLN A 44 6.12 12.97 21.72
CA GLN A 44 6.67 13.69 20.57
C GLN A 44 5.83 14.91 20.17
N GLU A 45 6.52 16.02 19.89
CA GLU A 45 5.93 17.26 19.39
C GLU A 45 5.40 17.13 17.96
N ASP A 46 4.32 17.87 17.66
CA ASP A 46 3.66 17.90 16.35
C ASP A 46 4.62 18.17 15.18
N ARG A 47 5.65 19.01 15.38
CA ARG A 47 6.63 19.35 14.33
C ARG A 47 7.51 18.16 13.93
N ALA A 48 7.86 17.32 14.89
CA ALA A 48 8.64 16.11 14.64
C ALA A 48 7.78 15.03 13.96
N ASP A 49 6.50 14.93 14.35
CA ASP A 49 5.51 14.09 13.65
C ASP A 49 5.34 14.54 12.18
N GLU A 50 5.24 15.84 11.90
CA GLU A 50 5.17 16.34 10.52
C GLU A 50 6.41 16.00 9.68
N ALA A 51 7.60 16.07 10.27
CA ALA A 51 8.82 15.68 9.58
C ALA A 51 8.81 14.19 9.23
N LEU A 52 8.33 13.34 10.15
CA LEU A 52 8.11 11.93 9.89
C LEU A 52 7.11 11.73 8.75
N TYR A 53 5.96 12.39 8.78
CA TYR A 53 4.92 12.26 7.75
C TYR A 53 5.44 12.65 6.35
N ARG A 54 6.25 13.70 6.24
CA ARG A 54 6.91 14.06 4.98
C ARG A 54 7.86 12.98 4.47
N GLN A 55 8.63 12.34 5.37
CA GLN A 55 9.49 11.21 5.00
C GLN A 55 8.66 10.02 4.50
N VAL A 56 7.58 9.70 5.22
CA VAL A 56 6.65 8.64 4.86
C VAL A 56 6.05 8.90 3.48
N GLY A 57 5.58 10.12 3.21
CA GLY A 57 4.99 10.46 1.92
C GLY A 57 5.99 10.48 0.76
N ALA A 58 7.24 10.87 1.00
CA ALA A 58 8.27 10.74 -0.01
C ALA A 58 8.63 9.27 -0.29
N ALA A 59 8.64 8.42 0.75
CA ALA A 59 8.93 7.00 0.63
C ALA A 59 7.79 6.20 -0.02
N SER A 60 6.53 6.58 0.24
CA SER A 60 5.32 5.92 -0.28
C SER A 60 5.23 5.97 -1.81
N CYS A 61 5.86 6.97 -2.43
CA CYS A 61 6.02 7.09 -3.89
C CYS A 61 6.89 5.97 -4.52
N SER A 62 7.57 5.15 -3.70
CA SER A 62 8.41 4.06 -4.18
C SER A 62 7.57 2.85 -4.61
N GLN A 63 8.09 2.03 -5.53
CA GLN A 63 7.38 0.84 -6.01
C GLN A 63 7.01 -0.18 -4.91
N ALA A 64 7.83 -0.24 -3.86
CA ALA A 64 7.59 -1.07 -2.69
C ALA A 64 8.17 -0.38 -1.46
N LEU A 65 7.34 -0.20 -0.43
CA LEU A 65 7.71 0.35 0.86
C LEU A 65 7.30 -0.63 1.96
N VAL A 66 8.20 -0.85 2.92
CA VAL A 66 7.90 -1.45 4.23
C VAL A 66 8.41 -0.51 5.31
N LEU A 67 7.52 0.08 6.09
CA LEU A 67 7.86 0.91 7.24
C LEU A 67 7.51 0.15 8.51
N ILE A 68 8.46 0.00 9.41
CA ILE A 68 8.31 -0.71 10.68
C ILE A 68 8.74 0.17 11.83
N GLY A 69 8.12 0.00 13.00
CA GLY A 69 8.52 0.78 14.15
C GLY A 69 7.53 0.76 15.29
N ASP A 70 7.98 1.26 16.44
CA ASP A 70 7.11 1.62 17.55
C ASP A 70 6.67 3.08 17.36
N PHE A 71 5.36 3.26 17.17
CA PHE A 71 4.76 4.57 16.91
C PHE A 71 4.11 5.19 18.14
N ASN A 72 3.98 4.47 19.27
CA ASN A 72 3.37 4.96 20.51
C ASN A 72 2.05 5.75 20.31
N TYR A 73 1.13 5.23 19.50
CA TYR A 73 -0.25 5.76 19.41
C TYR A 73 -1.24 4.83 20.13
N PRO A 74 -1.30 4.84 21.48
CA PRO A 74 -2.15 3.93 22.25
C PRO A 74 -3.65 4.21 22.07
N ASN A 75 -4.01 5.40 21.60
CA ASN A 75 -5.40 5.85 21.45
C ASN A 75 -6.03 5.46 20.10
N ILE A 76 -5.33 4.67 19.29
CA ILE A 76 -5.86 4.12 18.04
C ILE A 76 -6.39 2.71 18.35
N CYS A 77 -7.70 2.53 18.23
CA CYS A 77 -8.25 1.19 18.20
C CYS A 77 -8.22 0.68 16.76
N TRP A 78 -7.24 -0.15 16.42
CA TRP A 78 -7.12 -0.74 15.08
C TRP A 78 -8.25 -1.72 14.74
N ARG A 79 -8.91 -2.30 15.75
CA ARG A 79 -10.04 -3.22 15.56
C ARG A 79 -11.31 -2.49 15.12
N ASP A 80 -11.60 -1.36 15.77
CA ASP A 80 -12.85 -0.61 15.56
C ASP A 80 -12.63 0.67 14.72
N ASN A 81 -11.39 0.91 14.29
CA ASN A 81 -10.93 2.11 13.61
C ASN A 81 -11.33 3.43 14.32
N THR A 82 -11.35 3.42 15.66
CA THR A 82 -11.70 4.60 16.46
C THR A 82 -10.44 5.34 16.91
N VAL A 83 -10.54 6.68 16.94
CA VAL A 83 -9.42 7.56 17.28
C VAL A 83 -9.85 8.62 18.28
N GLY A 84 -9.26 8.58 19.47
CA GLY A 84 -9.58 9.54 20.54
C GLY A 84 -8.79 10.85 20.51
N HIS A 85 -7.63 10.89 19.85
CA HIS A 85 -6.67 11.99 19.98
C HIS A 85 -6.32 12.66 18.64
N LYS A 86 -6.10 13.98 18.65
CA LYS A 86 -5.77 14.78 17.44
C LYS A 86 -4.53 14.26 16.71
N GLN A 87 -3.45 13.96 17.44
CA GLN A 87 -2.20 13.45 16.82
C GLN A 87 -2.41 12.09 16.16
N SER A 88 -3.14 11.19 16.82
CA SER A 88 -3.50 9.88 16.26
C SER A 88 -4.33 10.01 14.97
N ARG A 89 -5.21 11.02 14.89
CA ARG A 89 -6.01 11.27 13.68
C ARG A 89 -5.12 11.72 12.52
N ARG A 90 -4.21 12.67 12.77
CA ARG A 90 -3.24 13.13 11.76
C ARG A 90 -2.36 12.00 11.24
N PHE A 91 -1.99 11.06 12.11
CA PHE A 91 -1.23 9.89 11.72
C PHE A 91 -2.04 8.96 10.80
N LEU A 92 -3.31 8.69 11.11
CA LEU A 92 -4.17 7.90 10.23
C LEU A 92 -4.42 8.61 8.88
N GLU A 93 -4.68 9.92 8.89
CA GLU A 93 -4.78 10.72 7.65
C GLU A 93 -3.51 10.58 6.81
N CYS A 94 -2.33 10.66 7.43
CA CYS A 94 -1.05 10.43 6.73
C CYS A 94 -0.94 9.00 6.16
N ILE A 95 -1.42 7.97 6.85
CA ILE A 95 -1.41 6.59 6.35
C ILE A 95 -2.32 6.48 5.13
N ASP A 96 -3.53 7.01 5.24
CA ASP A 96 -4.59 6.94 4.22
C ASP A 96 -4.20 7.72 2.96
N ASP A 97 -3.73 8.97 3.11
CA ASP A 97 -3.26 9.82 2.01
C ASP A 97 -2.10 9.19 1.23
N ASN A 98 -1.35 8.30 1.88
CA ASN A 98 -0.22 7.58 1.30
C ASN A 98 -0.53 6.14 0.91
N PHE A 99 -1.80 5.72 0.97
CA PHE A 99 -2.27 4.38 0.63
C PHE A 99 -1.48 3.27 1.34
N LEU A 100 -1.14 3.50 2.60
CA LEU A 100 -0.40 2.54 3.41
C LEU A 100 -1.36 1.58 4.13
N LEU A 101 -1.02 0.30 4.06
CA LEU A 101 -1.75 -0.77 4.74
C LEU A 101 -1.03 -1.11 6.04
N GLN A 102 -1.75 -1.08 7.14
CA GLN A 102 -1.32 -1.65 8.42
C GLN A 102 -1.52 -3.17 8.39
N VAL A 103 -0.50 -3.93 8.79
CA VAL A 103 -0.53 -5.41 8.74
C VAL A 103 -0.31 -6.11 10.10
N THR A 104 -0.18 -5.37 11.20
CA THR A 104 -0.04 -5.96 12.54
C THR A 104 -1.42 -6.20 13.15
N GLU A 105 -1.87 -7.45 13.21
CA GLU A 105 -3.21 -7.78 13.72
C GLU A 105 -3.26 -7.93 15.25
N GLU A 106 -2.17 -8.39 15.86
CA GLU A 106 -2.10 -8.68 17.28
C GLU A 106 -1.46 -7.53 18.09
N PRO A 107 -1.92 -7.24 19.32
CA PRO A 107 -1.30 -6.23 20.17
C PRO A 107 0.14 -6.56 20.53
N THR A 108 1.01 -5.56 20.51
CA THR A 108 2.46 -5.73 20.67
C THR A 108 2.96 -5.33 22.05
N ARG A 109 2.13 -4.65 22.85
CA ARG A 109 2.45 -4.25 24.23
C ARG A 109 1.19 -4.16 25.08
N ARG A 110 1.03 -5.05 26.07
CA ARG A 110 -0.04 -4.99 27.09
C ARG A 110 -1.46 -4.74 26.52
N GLY A 111 -1.79 -5.35 25.39
CA GLY A 111 -3.10 -5.20 24.75
C GLY A 111 -3.24 -4.00 23.81
N ALA A 112 -2.21 -3.17 23.63
CA ALA A 112 -2.16 -2.11 22.62
C ALA A 112 -1.25 -2.50 21.44
N THR A 113 -1.65 -2.15 20.22
CA THR A 113 -0.84 -2.32 18.99
C THR A 113 -0.05 -1.04 18.75
N LEU A 114 1.18 -0.98 19.29
CA LEU A 114 2.07 0.18 19.17
C LEU A 114 3.14 -0.04 18.08
N ASP A 115 3.55 -1.29 17.86
CA ASP A 115 4.53 -1.66 16.86
C ASP A 115 3.82 -1.98 15.55
N LEU A 116 3.97 -1.07 14.58
CA LEU A 116 3.25 -1.13 13.33
C LEU A 116 4.16 -1.57 12.21
N ILE A 117 3.60 -2.37 11.31
CA ILE A 117 4.16 -2.63 10.00
C ILE A 117 3.21 -2.00 8.98
N LEU A 118 3.72 -1.04 8.21
CA LEU A 118 3.00 -0.30 7.18
C LEU A 118 3.60 -0.63 5.80
N THR A 119 2.76 -0.88 4.80
CA THR A 119 3.20 -1.20 3.42
C THR A 119 2.30 -0.57 2.37
N ASN A 120 2.87 -0.03 1.30
CA ASN A 120 2.09 0.49 0.16
C ASN A 120 1.69 -0.59 -0.86
N LYS A 121 1.99 -1.86 -0.54
CA LYS A 121 1.78 -2.98 -1.45
C LYS A 121 1.24 -4.19 -0.70
N GLU A 122 0.03 -4.57 -1.05
CA GLU A 122 -0.63 -5.76 -0.52
C GLU A 122 0.18 -7.04 -0.82
N GLY A 123 0.29 -7.91 0.19
CA GLY A 123 1.01 -9.18 0.10
C GLY A 123 2.53 -9.07 0.03
N LEU A 124 3.11 -7.87 0.12
CA LEU A 124 4.56 -7.66 0.22
C LEU A 124 5.11 -8.20 1.55
N VAL A 125 4.40 -7.93 2.64
CA VAL A 125 4.70 -8.47 3.96
C VAL A 125 3.78 -9.67 4.21
N ARG A 126 4.34 -10.78 4.73
CA ARG A 126 3.60 -11.99 5.08
C ARG A 126 4.12 -12.63 6.35
N ASN A 127 3.35 -13.58 6.88
CA ASN A 127 3.70 -14.39 8.04
C ASN A 127 4.07 -13.54 9.26
N VAL A 128 3.31 -12.47 9.51
CA VAL A 128 3.45 -11.65 10.71
C VAL A 128 3.05 -12.51 11.91
N LYS A 129 3.93 -12.60 12.91
CA LYS A 129 3.75 -13.41 14.12
C LYS A 129 4.39 -12.71 15.30
N LEU A 130 3.75 -12.79 16.46
CA LEU A 130 4.38 -12.43 17.71
C LEU A 130 5.21 -13.62 18.25
N ARG A 131 6.37 -13.31 18.81
CA ARG A 131 7.30 -14.30 19.40
C ARG A 131 7.44 -14.17 20.92
N GLY A 132 6.58 -13.36 21.54
CA GLY A 132 6.70 -12.99 22.94
C GLY A 132 7.78 -11.95 23.21
N ASN A 133 7.97 -11.62 24.47
CA ASN A 133 8.92 -10.61 24.93
C ASN A 133 10.36 -11.05 24.72
N LEU A 134 11.19 -10.17 24.13
CA LEU A 134 12.62 -10.40 24.04
C LEU A 134 13.30 -9.91 25.34
N GLY A 135 13.74 -10.85 26.18
CA GLY A 135 14.38 -10.52 27.45
C GLY A 135 13.41 -9.83 28.41
N CYS A 136 13.81 -8.67 28.95
CA CYS A 136 12.99 -7.88 29.87
C CYS A 136 12.15 -6.80 29.16
N SER A 137 12.10 -6.81 27.82
CA SER A 137 11.24 -5.90 27.05
C SER A 137 9.78 -6.10 27.44
N ASP A 138 9.02 -5.02 27.59
CA ASP A 138 7.57 -5.07 27.73
C ASP A 138 6.84 -5.08 26.37
N HIS A 139 7.57 -4.88 25.27
CA HIS A 139 7.11 -5.12 23.90
C HIS A 139 7.39 -6.56 23.45
N GLU A 140 6.46 -7.13 22.70
CA GLU A 140 6.59 -8.41 22.02
C GLU A 140 7.37 -8.28 20.71
N MET A 141 8.22 -9.27 20.43
CA MET A 141 8.93 -9.34 19.17
C MET A 141 7.96 -9.66 18.03
N VAL A 142 7.98 -8.83 16.98
CA VAL A 142 7.24 -9.06 15.75
C VAL A 142 8.16 -9.71 14.70
N GLU A 143 7.88 -10.97 14.33
CA GLU A 143 8.54 -11.67 13.23
C GLU A 143 7.67 -11.57 11.96
N PHE A 144 8.28 -11.28 10.82
CA PHE A 144 7.58 -11.25 9.53
C PHE A 144 8.53 -11.53 8.36
N ARG A 145 7.96 -11.70 7.16
CA ARG A 145 8.70 -11.90 5.92
C ARG A 145 8.37 -10.82 4.89
N ILE A 146 9.40 -10.17 4.36
CA ILE A 146 9.30 -9.30 3.18
C ILE A 146 9.53 -10.15 1.93
N LEU A 147 8.49 -10.30 1.10
CA LEU A 147 8.58 -11.04 -0.15
C LEU A 147 9.28 -10.21 -1.22
N ARG A 148 10.37 -10.75 -1.75
CA ARG A 148 10.99 -10.21 -2.97
C ARG A 148 10.34 -10.86 -4.18
N ALA A 149 9.97 -10.04 -5.16
CA ALA A 149 9.46 -10.56 -6.41
C ALA A 149 10.54 -11.44 -7.06
N VAL A 150 10.33 -12.76 -7.02
CA VAL A 150 10.92 -13.68 -7.99
C VAL A 150 10.25 -13.36 -9.33
N ARG A 151 10.97 -13.46 -10.46
CA ARG A 151 10.40 -13.24 -11.80
C ARG A 151 8.98 -13.81 -11.80
N ARG A 152 7.99 -12.92 -11.89
CA ARG A 152 6.65 -13.35 -12.27
C ARG A 152 6.89 -14.05 -13.60
N ALA A 153 6.73 -15.37 -13.65
CA ALA A 153 6.12 -15.92 -14.85
C ALA A 153 4.94 -14.99 -15.11
N LEU A 154 4.92 -14.33 -16.27
CA LEU A 154 3.78 -13.53 -16.67
C LEU A 154 2.60 -14.49 -16.64
N SER A 155 1.95 -14.64 -15.48
CA SER A 155 0.62 -15.20 -15.43
C SER A 155 -0.13 -14.24 -16.32
N LYS A 156 -0.60 -14.77 -17.45
CA LYS A 156 -1.44 -14.07 -18.41
C LYS A 156 -2.78 -13.84 -17.71
N LEU A 157 -2.76 -13.07 -16.62
CA LEU A 157 -3.95 -12.69 -15.90
C LEU A 157 -4.76 -11.88 -16.90
N PRO A 158 -5.99 -12.32 -17.19
CA PRO A 158 -6.90 -11.55 -18.02
C PRO A 158 -7.00 -10.15 -17.42
N THR A 159 -6.72 -9.12 -18.22
CA THR A 159 -6.87 -7.73 -17.79
C THR A 159 -8.28 -7.28 -18.18
N LEU A 160 -8.99 -6.58 -17.29
CA LEU A 160 -10.30 -6.03 -17.61
C LEU A 160 -10.18 -4.98 -18.72
N ASP A 161 -11.01 -5.08 -19.75
CA ASP A 161 -11.08 -4.09 -20.84
C ASP A 161 -12.25 -3.13 -20.61
N PHE A 162 -11.95 -2.07 -19.86
CA PHE A 162 -12.92 -1.02 -19.54
C PHE A 162 -13.43 -0.26 -20.78
N ARG A 163 -12.77 -0.37 -21.94
CA ARG A 163 -13.28 0.25 -23.19
C ARG A 163 -14.50 -0.48 -23.74
N ARG A 164 -14.63 -1.76 -23.42
CA ARG A 164 -15.75 -2.61 -23.84
C ARG A 164 -16.72 -2.89 -22.68
N ALA A 165 -16.57 -2.18 -21.56
CA ALA A 165 -17.46 -2.33 -20.43
C ALA A 165 -18.86 -1.82 -20.76
N ASP A 166 -19.88 -2.60 -20.39
CA ASP A 166 -21.26 -2.14 -20.40
C ASP A 166 -21.56 -1.40 -19.08
N PHE A 167 -21.30 -0.09 -19.07
CA PHE A 167 -21.56 0.76 -17.91
C PHE A 167 -23.05 0.94 -17.61
N GLY A 168 -23.94 0.70 -18.59
CA GLY A 168 -25.38 0.73 -18.37
C GLY A 168 -25.81 -0.44 -17.51
N LEU A 169 -25.47 -1.66 -17.94
CA LEU A 169 -25.71 -2.88 -17.18
C LEU A 169 -25.01 -2.85 -15.81
N PHE A 170 -23.81 -2.30 -15.73
CA PHE A 170 -23.08 -2.19 -14.46
C PHE A 170 -23.82 -1.33 -13.44
N ARG A 171 -24.33 -0.17 -13.87
CA ARG A 171 -25.18 0.68 -13.01
C ARG A 171 -26.48 -0.02 -12.63
N ASP A 172 -27.13 -0.71 -13.57
CA ASP A 172 -28.38 -1.41 -13.28
C ASP A 172 -28.18 -2.53 -12.25
N LEU A 173 -27.10 -3.30 -12.36
CA LEU A 173 -26.80 -4.37 -11.41
C LEU A 173 -26.55 -3.83 -10.00
N LEU A 174 -25.81 -2.72 -9.88
CA LEU A 174 -25.58 -2.08 -8.58
C LEU A 174 -26.82 -1.36 -8.04
N GLY A 175 -27.62 -0.75 -8.91
CA GLY A 175 -28.87 -0.07 -8.53
C GLY A 175 -29.97 -1.02 -8.06
N ARG A 176 -29.93 -2.29 -8.48
CA ARG A 176 -30.88 -3.34 -8.05
C ARG A 176 -30.53 -3.96 -6.70
N VAL A 177 -29.35 -3.71 -6.16
CA VAL A 177 -28.98 -4.24 -4.83
C VAL A 177 -29.80 -3.47 -3.79
N PRO A 178 -30.56 -4.17 -2.91
CA PRO A 178 -31.29 -3.53 -1.83
C PRO A 178 -30.32 -3.12 -0.72
N TRP A 179 -29.59 -2.02 -0.93
CA TRP A 179 -28.50 -1.57 -0.07
C TRP A 179 -28.92 -1.40 1.39
N ASP A 180 -30.13 -0.89 1.63
CA ASP A 180 -30.66 -0.73 2.98
C ASP A 180 -30.64 -2.04 3.76
N LYS A 181 -31.07 -3.15 3.13
CA LYS A 181 -31.06 -4.50 3.74
C LYS A 181 -29.68 -5.14 3.72
N ALA A 182 -28.90 -4.89 2.67
CA ALA A 182 -27.57 -5.48 2.52
C ALA A 182 -26.59 -4.96 3.58
N LEU A 183 -26.78 -3.71 4.00
CA LEU A 183 -25.93 -2.99 4.95
C LEU A 183 -26.54 -2.88 6.35
N GLU A 184 -27.79 -3.32 6.54
CA GLU A 184 -28.51 -3.26 7.83
C GLU A 184 -27.72 -3.97 8.94
N GLY A 185 -27.52 -3.27 10.07
CA GLY A 185 -26.86 -3.82 11.25
C GLY A 185 -25.36 -4.09 11.10
N ARG A 186 -24.73 -3.70 9.99
CA ARG A 186 -23.30 -3.94 9.74
C ARG A 186 -22.43 -2.76 10.11
N GLY A 187 -21.23 -3.04 10.59
CA GLY A 187 -20.19 -2.01 10.77
C GLY A 187 -19.64 -1.49 9.43
N ALA A 188 -18.86 -0.41 9.44
CA ALA A 188 -18.29 0.19 8.24
C ALA A 188 -17.40 -0.77 7.45
N GLN A 189 -16.58 -1.57 8.14
CA GLN A 189 -15.70 -2.55 7.50
C GLN A 189 -16.47 -3.69 6.84
N GLU A 190 -17.45 -4.26 7.53
CA GLU A 190 -18.33 -5.30 6.99
C GLU A 190 -19.15 -4.79 5.81
N SER A 191 -19.69 -3.57 5.93
CA SER A 191 -20.42 -2.88 4.86
C SER A 191 -19.56 -2.68 3.62
N CYS A 192 -18.29 -2.29 3.80
CA CYS A 192 -17.32 -2.15 2.72
C CYS A 192 -17.03 -3.48 2.02
N LEU A 193 -16.93 -4.59 2.78
CA LEU A 193 -16.75 -5.93 2.21
C LEU A 193 -17.97 -6.37 1.38
N VAL A 194 -19.18 -6.13 1.87
CA VAL A 194 -20.43 -6.43 1.15
C VAL A 194 -20.51 -5.62 -0.14
N PHE A 195 -20.24 -4.32 -0.06
CA PHE A 195 -20.18 -3.44 -1.22
C PHE A 195 -19.15 -3.94 -2.25
N LYS A 196 -17.93 -4.23 -1.82
CA LYS A 196 -16.86 -4.76 -2.68
C LYS A 196 -17.28 -6.07 -3.35
N GLY A 197 -17.99 -6.94 -2.63
CA GLY A 197 -18.54 -8.19 -3.19
C GLY A 197 -19.49 -7.93 -4.36
N HIS A 198 -20.49 -7.08 -4.15
CA HIS A 198 -21.45 -6.71 -5.21
C HIS A 198 -20.78 -6.00 -6.38
N LEU A 199 -19.83 -5.11 -6.10
CA LEU A 199 -19.05 -4.39 -7.11
C LEU A 199 -18.27 -5.36 -8.00
N LEU A 200 -17.57 -6.33 -7.40
CA LEU A 200 -16.80 -7.33 -8.13
C LEU A 200 -17.68 -8.27 -8.95
N GLN A 201 -18.84 -8.69 -8.42
CA GLN A 201 -19.82 -9.47 -9.18
C GLN A 201 -20.36 -8.70 -10.39
N ALA A 202 -20.72 -7.43 -10.22
CA ALA A 202 -21.16 -6.59 -11.32
C ALA A 202 -20.03 -6.42 -12.36
N GLN A 203 -18.80 -6.26 -11.89
CA GLN A 203 -17.62 -6.08 -12.74
C GLN A 203 -17.38 -7.31 -13.63
N GLU A 204 -17.46 -8.51 -13.05
CA GLU A 204 -17.27 -9.76 -13.79
C GLU A 204 -18.32 -9.95 -14.90
N ARG A 205 -19.54 -9.46 -14.69
CA ARG A 205 -20.65 -9.58 -15.65
C ARG A 205 -20.63 -8.51 -16.74
N CYS A 206 -20.11 -7.33 -16.43
CA CYS A 206 -20.20 -6.15 -17.30
C CYS A 206 -18.90 -5.81 -18.04
N ILE A 207 -17.75 -6.28 -17.54
CA ILE A 207 -16.44 -5.90 -18.06
C ILE A 207 -15.73 -7.12 -18.62
N PRO A 208 -15.65 -7.25 -19.96
CA PRO A 208 -14.92 -8.34 -20.59
C PRO A 208 -13.45 -8.35 -20.18
N THR A 209 -12.84 -9.53 -20.16
CA THR A 209 -11.41 -9.67 -19.92
C THR A 209 -10.66 -9.90 -21.23
N GLU A 210 -9.54 -9.19 -21.40
CA GLU A 210 -8.60 -9.40 -22.50
C GLU A 210 -7.38 -10.18 -22.03
N LYS A 211 -7.01 -11.21 -22.80
CA LYS A 211 -5.69 -11.84 -22.68
C LYS A 211 -4.72 -10.98 -23.48
N LYS A 212 -3.74 -10.34 -22.82
CA LYS A 212 -2.64 -9.68 -23.52
C LYS A 212 -1.94 -10.70 -24.42
N SER A 213 -2.10 -10.55 -25.74
CA SER A 213 -1.25 -11.25 -26.69
C SER A 213 0.15 -10.66 -26.57
N GLY A 214 1.19 -11.50 -26.57
CA GLY A 214 2.58 -11.10 -26.31
C GLY A 214 3.20 -10.15 -27.35
N LYS A 215 2.40 -9.53 -28.23
CA LYS A 215 2.84 -8.71 -29.35
C LYS A 215 2.33 -7.26 -29.21
N ASN A 216 2.87 -6.54 -28.23
CA ASN A 216 3.15 -5.09 -28.27
C ASN A 216 3.47 -4.57 -26.86
N THR A 217 4.70 -4.78 -26.41
CA THR A 217 5.20 -4.30 -25.11
C THR A 217 5.59 -2.82 -25.09
N ARG A 218 5.48 -2.10 -26.22
CA ARG A 218 5.94 -0.70 -26.32
C ARG A 218 4.84 0.35 -26.21
N ARG A 219 3.56 -0.03 -26.29
CA ARG A 219 2.46 0.94 -26.31
C ARG A 219 1.48 0.68 -25.15
N PRO A 220 1.30 1.64 -24.24
CA PRO A 220 0.24 1.55 -23.24
C PRO A 220 -1.13 1.45 -23.91
N ALA A 221 -2.04 0.65 -23.35
CA ALA A 221 -3.35 0.38 -23.95
C ALA A 221 -4.23 1.64 -24.11
N TRP A 222 -3.98 2.69 -23.31
CA TRP A 222 -4.66 3.98 -23.35
C TRP A 222 -4.14 4.94 -24.44
N MET A 223 -2.98 4.64 -25.05
CA MET A 223 -2.35 5.53 -26.02
C MET A 223 -2.93 5.30 -27.42
N ASN A 224 -3.89 6.15 -27.82
CA ASN A 224 -4.50 6.15 -29.15
C ASN A 224 -3.48 6.41 -30.28
N LYS A 225 -3.83 6.10 -31.54
CA LYS A 225 -2.95 6.26 -32.71
C LYS A 225 -2.51 7.70 -32.96
N GLU A 226 -3.32 8.68 -32.58
CA GLU A 226 -3.13 10.11 -32.87
C GLU A 226 -2.13 10.80 -31.93
N LEU A 227 -2.00 10.34 -30.68
CA LEU A 227 -1.11 10.94 -29.67
C LEU A 227 0.37 10.98 -30.10
N PRO A 228 0.94 9.90 -30.68
CA PRO A 228 2.31 9.95 -31.21
C PRO A 228 2.49 10.94 -32.35
N ASP A 229 1.52 11.08 -33.24
CA ASP A 229 1.62 12.01 -34.38
C ASP A 229 1.63 13.46 -33.89
N LYS A 230 0.81 13.77 -32.88
CA LYS A 230 0.82 15.08 -32.21
C LYS A 230 2.12 15.34 -31.43
N LEU A 231 2.68 14.32 -30.76
CA LEU A 231 3.97 14.44 -30.08
C LEU A 231 5.11 14.69 -31.07
N LYS A 232 5.07 14.02 -32.23
CA LYS A 232 6.05 14.21 -33.30
C LYS A 232 5.97 15.61 -33.91
N GLN A 233 4.77 16.10 -34.24
CA GLN A 233 4.57 17.46 -34.72
C GLN A 233 5.06 18.51 -33.72
N LYS A 234 4.82 18.28 -32.42
CA LYS A 234 5.33 19.13 -31.35
C LYS A 234 6.87 19.15 -31.35
N ASP A 235 7.51 17.98 -31.33
CA ASP A 235 8.98 17.88 -31.29
C ASP A 235 9.65 18.40 -32.57
N GLU A 236 8.97 18.33 -33.73
CA GLU A 236 9.40 18.95 -34.99
C GLU A 236 9.28 20.49 -34.92
N ALA A 237 8.22 21.03 -34.30
CA ALA A 237 8.03 22.47 -34.12
C ALA A 237 9.04 23.11 -33.15
N TYR A 238 9.55 22.37 -32.16
CA TYR A 238 10.59 22.85 -31.23
C TYR A 238 12.04 22.70 -31.76
N ARG A 239 12.23 22.14 -32.97
CA ARG A 239 13.54 21.99 -33.62
C ARG A 239 13.82 23.00 -34.74
N GLY A 240 12.86 23.86 -35.06
CA GLY A 240 13.05 25.05 -35.91
C GLY A 240 13.31 26.27 -35.05
#